data_AF-A0A6C0IQE4-F1
#
_entry.id   AF-A0A6C0IQE4-F1
#
_cell.length_a   1.000
_cell.length_b   1.000
_cell.length_c   1.000
_cell.angle_alpha   90.00
_cell.angle_beta   90.00
_cell.angle_gamma   90.00
#
_symmetry.space_group_name_H-M   'P 1'
#
loop_
_entity.id
_entity.type
_entity.pdbx_description
1 polymer ?
#
loop_
_entity_poly.entity_id
_entity_poly.type
_entity_poly.pdbx_seq_one_letter_code
_entity_poly.pdbx_strand_id
1 'polypeptide(L)'
;MNTINYRLLNELPCELLRKIHEYLSLTARYCSSKKNWEMYMEIRVKNILISNMNLIRYNTFNTYMRYIIRHKLYFVFDKAYELSKEKHKKFKKFIYKGKKWNKYKEFLKWYCRNQGSGKCLNVLLKI
;
A
#
# COMPACT_ATOMS: atom_id res chain seq x y z
N MET A 1 -9.42 -13.41 20.99
CA MET A 1 -9.97 -12.54 19.92
C MET A 1 -10.84 -13.40 19.04
N ASN A 2 -12.16 -13.22 19.07
CA ASN A 2 -13.08 -14.00 18.24
C ASN A 2 -12.92 -13.56 16.78
N THR A 3 -12.41 -14.44 15.94
CA THR A 3 -12.37 -14.25 14.50
C THR A 3 -13.80 -14.24 13.96
N ILE A 4 -14.22 -13.09 13.44
CA ILE A 4 -15.53 -12.92 12.80
C ILE A 4 -15.58 -13.87 11.60
N ASN A 5 -16.58 -14.75 11.57
CA ASN A 5 -16.82 -15.65 10.46
C ASN A 5 -17.55 -14.89 9.35
N TYR A 6 -16.80 -14.40 8.36
CA TYR A 6 -17.32 -13.59 7.26
C TYR A 6 -18.33 -14.32 6.36
N ARG A 7 -18.45 -15.65 6.42
CA ARG A 7 -19.50 -16.39 5.69
C ARG A 7 -20.90 -16.06 6.24
N LEU A 8 -21.06 -16.02 7.56
CA LEU A 8 -22.34 -15.71 8.21
C LEU A 8 -22.82 -14.28 7.94
N LEU A 9 -21.90 -13.34 7.68
CA LEU A 9 -22.25 -11.98 7.31
C LEU A 9 -22.89 -11.90 5.92
N ASN A 10 -22.50 -12.75 4.98
CA ASN A 10 -23.03 -12.72 3.61
C ASN A 10 -24.46 -13.28 3.50
N GLU A 11 -24.93 -13.99 4.52
CA GLU A 11 -26.29 -14.54 4.60
C GLU A 11 -27.28 -13.54 5.21
N LEU A 12 -26.79 -12.42 5.74
CA LEU A 12 -27.63 -11.41 6.35
C LEU A 12 -28.37 -10.54 5.31
N PRO A 13 -29.62 -10.14 5.57
CA PRO A 13 -30.32 -9.15 4.77
C PRO A 13 -29.52 -7.84 4.65
N CYS A 14 -29.56 -7.21 3.47
CA CYS A 14 -28.83 -5.97 3.18
C CYS A 14 -29.06 -4.85 4.21
N GLU A 15 -30.26 -4.73 4.78
CA GLU A 15 -30.58 -3.73 5.79
C GLU A 15 -29.86 -3.98 7.13
N LEU A 16 -29.78 -5.24 7.56
CA LEU A 16 -29.04 -5.66 8.75
C LEU A 16 -27.54 -5.44 8.56
N LEU A 17 -27.01 -5.76 7.38
CA LEU A 17 -25.63 -5.46 7.01
C LEU A 17 -25.32 -3.97 7.09
N ARG A 18 -26.24 -3.12 6.61
CA ARG A 18 -26.08 -1.66 6.63
C ARG A 18 -26.04 -1.12 8.06
N LYS A 19 -26.93 -1.59 8.94
CA LYS A 19 -26.92 -1.26 10.37
C LYS A 19 -25.64 -1.73 11.05
N ILE A 20 -25.19 -2.96 10.83
CA ILE A 20 -23.92 -3.46 11.38
C ILE A 20 -22.76 -2.58 10.93
N HIS A 21 -22.73 -2.18 9.65
CA HIS A 21 -21.72 -1.27 9.10
C HIS A 21 -21.69 0.10 9.79
N GLU A 22 -22.81 0.61 10.29
CA GLU A 22 -22.87 1.88 11.04
C GLU A 22 -22.15 1.79 12.39
N TYR A 23 -22.19 0.62 13.04
CA TYR A 23 -21.51 0.37 14.33
C TYR A 23 -20.05 -0.08 14.19
N LEU A 24 -19.62 -0.47 12.99
CA LEU A 24 -18.21 -0.79 12.75
C LEU A 24 -17.34 0.46 12.87
N SER A 25 -16.17 0.34 13.50
CA SER A 25 -15.13 1.38 13.48
C SER A 25 -14.67 1.62 12.04
N LEU A 26 -14.12 2.82 11.76
CA LEU A 26 -13.63 3.17 10.42
C LEU A 26 -12.68 2.08 9.88
N THR A 27 -11.74 1.62 10.73
CA THR A 27 -10.80 0.53 10.42
C THR A 27 -11.53 -0.78 10.11
N ALA A 28 -12.56 -1.15 10.87
CA ALA A 28 -13.32 -2.37 10.64
C ALA A 28 -14.16 -2.31 9.36
N ARG A 29 -14.72 -1.14 9.00
CA ARG A 29 -15.42 -0.93 7.71
C ARG A 29 -14.49 -1.06 6.51
N TYR A 30 -13.25 -0.61 6.63
CA TYR A 30 -12.27 -0.78 5.57
C TYR A 30 -11.82 -2.23 5.42
N CYS A 31 -11.74 -2.98 6.52
CA CYS A 31 -11.42 -4.40 6.48
C CYS A 31 -12.61 -5.31 6.14
N SER A 32 -13.82 -4.77 5.94
CA SER A 32 -15.03 -5.60 5.69
C SER A 32 -15.15 -6.08 4.25
N SER A 33 -14.49 -5.43 3.29
CA SER A 33 -14.43 -5.90 1.91
C SER A 33 -13.15 -5.47 1.21
N LYS A 34 -12.75 -6.22 0.18
CA LYS A 34 -11.61 -5.87 -0.67
C LYS A 34 -11.77 -4.47 -1.29
N LYS A 35 -12.98 -4.11 -1.72
CA LYS A 35 -13.30 -2.79 -2.31
C LYS A 35 -13.11 -1.65 -1.30
N ASN A 36 -13.60 -1.80 -0.06
CA ASN A 36 -13.45 -0.79 0.98
C ASN A 36 -11.99 -0.64 1.43
N TRP A 37 -11.28 -1.76 1.50
CA TRP A 37 -9.86 -1.77 1.81
C TRP A 37 -9.04 -1.05 0.73
N GLU A 38 -9.33 -1.32 -0.56
CA GLU A 38 -8.69 -0.62 -1.67
C GLU A 38 -8.96 0.89 -1.64
N MET A 39 -10.19 1.30 -1.32
CA MET A 39 -10.55 2.72 -1.19
C MET A 39 -9.82 3.41 -0.03
N TYR A 40 -9.73 2.74 1.14
CA TYR A 40 -8.93 3.24 2.27
C TYR A 40 -7.48 3.41 1.91
N MET A 41 -6.91 2.39 1.26
CA MET A 41 -5.52 2.40 0.85
C MET A 41 -5.26 3.50 -0.16
N GLU A 42 -6.15 3.70 -1.12
CA GLU A 42 -6.07 4.81 -2.04
C GLU A 42 -6.06 6.16 -1.30
N ILE A 43 -6.96 6.38 -0.34
CA ILE A 43 -6.99 7.61 0.47
C ILE A 43 -5.72 7.78 1.31
N ARG A 44 -5.26 6.73 2.00
CA ARG A 44 -4.06 6.79 2.84
C ARG A 44 -2.80 6.99 2.03
N VAL A 45 -2.64 6.26 0.93
CA VAL A 45 -1.53 6.41 0.00
C VAL A 45 -1.58 7.79 -0.61
N LYS A 46 -2.75 8.25 -1.11
CA LYS A 46 -2.93 9.63 -1.60
C LYS A 46 -2.53 10.63 -0.53
N ASN A 47 -2.95 10.50 0.72
CA ASN A 47 -2.57 11.41 1.79
C ASN A 47 -1.06 11.39 2.07
N ILE A 48 -0.42 10.22 2.10
CA ILE A 48 1.05 10.08 2.18
C ILE A 48 1.73 10.74 0.97
N LEU A 49 1.12 10.67 -0.21
CA LEU A 49 1.63 11.21 -1.47
C LEU A 49 1.30 12.70 -1.73
N ILE A 50 0.22 13.24 -1.17
CA ILE A 50 -0.34 14.59 -1.43
C ILE A 50 0.12 15.58 -0.38
N SER A 51 0.34 15.14 0.85
CA SER A 51 0.68 16.06 1.93
C SER A 51 2.05 16.72 1.65
N ASN A 52 2.00 18.02 1.36
CA ASN A 52 3.05 19.03 1.16
C ASN A 52 4.47 18.58 0.75
N MET A 53 4.80 18.89 -0.51
CA MET A 53 6.07 18.70 -1.22
C MET A 53 7.28 19.50 -0.67
N ASN A 54 7.15 20.21 0.45
CA ASN A 54 8.26 20.97 1.00
C ASN A 54 9.01 20.12 2.04
N LEU A 55 10.13 19.58 1.58
CA LEU A 55 11.27 19.03 2.34
C LEU A 55 11.07 17.75 3.18
N ILE A 56 9.85 17.36 3.57
CA ILE A 56 9.67 16.31 4.62
C ILE A 56 9.30 14.89 4.12
N ARG A 57 8.77 14.64 2.91
CA ARG A 57 8.08 13.35 2.61
C ARG A 57 8.70 12.35 1.62
N TYR A 58 9.87 12.60 1.03
CA TYR A 58 10.57 11.57 0.26
C TYR A 58 10.98 10.38 1.13
N ASN A 59 11.58 10.68 2.30
CA ASN A 59 12.00 9.67 3.26
C ASN A 59 10.81 8.91 3.84
N THR A 60 9.68 9.60 4.10
CA THR A 60 8.45 8.96 4.60
C THR A 60 7.86 8.00 3.59
N PHE A 61 7.70 8.41 2.32
CA PHE A 61 7.21 7.53 1.26
C PHE A 61 8.16 6.35 1.02
N ASN A 62 9.46 6.61 0.93
CA ASN A 62 10.44 5.55 0.76
C ASN A 62 10.49 4.59 1.96
N THR A 63 10.33 5.10 3.18
CA THR A 63 10.22 4.28 4.40
C THR A 63 8.96 3.44 4.37
N TYR A 64 7.84 3.99 3.89
CA TYR A 64 6.60 3.26 3.69
C TYR A 64 6.74 2.15 2.63
N MET A 65 7.30 2.45 1.46
CA MET A 65 7.58 1.43 0.42
C MET A 65 8.50 0.32 0.95
N ARG A 66 9.56 0.68 1.68
CA ARG A 66 10.45 -0.30 2.32
C ARG A 66 9.74 -1.14 3.38
N TYR A 67 8.87 -0.53 4.19
CA TYR A 67 8.04 -1.21 5.17
C TYR A 67 7.14 -2.25 4.48
N ILE A 68 6.38 -1.84 3.46
CA ILE A 68 5.52 -2.71 2.67
C ILE A 68 6.30 -3.90 2.10
N ILE A 69 7.47 -3.64 1.51
CA ILE A 69 8.32 -4.68 0.92
C ILE A 69 8.82 -5.66 2.00
N ARG A 70 9.35 -5.15 3.12
CA ARG A 70 9.88 -5.95 4.25
C ARG A 70 8.81 -6.85 4.87
N HIS A 71 7.59 -6.35 4.99
CA HIS A 71 6.45 -7.08 5.54
C HIS A 71 5.67 -7.88 4.49
N LYS A 72 6.18 -7.99 3.25
CA LYS A 72 5.58 -8.78 2.15
C LYS A 72 4.12 -8.42 1.84
N LEU A 73 3.75 -7.15 2.03
CA LEU A 73 2.40 -6.62 1.80
C LEU A 73 2.16 -6.33 0.30
N TYR A 74 2.22 -7.35 -0.54
CA TYR A 74 2.24 -7.19 -2.01
C TYR A 74 1.01 -6.50 -2.60
N PHE A 75 -0.17 -6.73 -2.01
CA PHE A 75 -1.44 -6.13 -2.41
C PHE A 75 -1.47 -4.62 -2.15
N VAL A 76 -0.84 -4.18 -1.04
CA VAL A 76 -0.57 -2.77 -0.76
C VAL A 76 0.45 -2.21 -1.74
N PHE A 77 1.52 -2.97 -1.98
CA PHE A 77 2.62 -2.54 -2.83
C PHE A 77 2.16 -2.23 -4.25
N ASP A 78 1.32 -3.09 -4.82
CA ASP A 78 0.76 -2.95 -6.16
C ASP A 78 0.04 -1.60 -6.33
N LYS A 79 -0.97 -1.35 -5.50
CA LYS A 79 -1.71 -0.07 -5.52
C LYS A 79 -0.82 1.13 -5.22
N ALA A 80 0.08 1.03 -4.23
CA ALA A 80 0.96 2.13 -3.87
C ALA A 80 1.92 2.50 -5.01
N TYR A 81 2.47 1.48 -5.69
CA TYR A 81 3.37 1.66 -6.82
C TYR A 81 2.67 2.27 -8.04
N GLU A 82 1.47 1.80 -8.39
CA GLU A 82 0.67 2.36 -9.48
C GLU A 82 0.36 3.85 -9.27
N LEU A 83 -0.14 4.20 -8.09
CA LEU A 83 -0.50 5.59 -7.75
C LEU A 83 0.71 6.55 -7.74
N SER A 84 1.92 6.03 -7.54
CA SER A 84 3.14 6.82 -7.47
C SER A 84 3.99 6.77 -8.74
N LYS A 85 3.60 6.02 -9.79
CA LYS A 85 4.35 5.92 -11.06
C LYS A 85 4.72 7.27 -11.67
N GLU A 86 3.75 8.17 -11.83
CA GLU A 86 4.00 9.50 -12.39
C GLU A 86 4.95 10.33 -11.51
N LYS A 87 4.89 10.13 -10.20
CA LYS A 87 5.78 10.79 -9.25
C LYS A 87 7.19 10.20 -9.27
N HIS A 88 7.34 8.90 -9.56
CA HIS A 88 8.65 8.24 -9.67
C HIS A 88 9.54 8.86 -10.75
N LYS A 89 8.95 9.38 -11.84
CA LYS A 89 9.70 10.08 -12.90
C LYS A 89 10.45 11.30 -12.37
N LYS A 90 9.99 11.91 -11.28
CA LYS A 90 10.64 13.07 -10.64
C LYS A 90 11.84 12.67 -9.76
N PHE A 91 11.97 11.41 -9.40
CA PHE A 91 13.08 10.91 -8.57
C PHE A 91 14.31 10.56 -9.43
N LYS A 92 15.06 11.59 -9.84
CA LYS A 92 16.21 11.47 -10.76
C LYS A 92 17.46 10.83 -10.14
N LYS A 93 17.64 10.91 -8.81
CA LYS A 93 18.80 10.36 -8.09
C LYS A 93 18.36 9.88 -6.70
N PHE A 94 18.65 8.62 -6.39
CA PHE A 94 18.36 8.03 -5.08
C PHE A 94 19.61 7.41 -4.48
N ILE A 95 19.88 7.67 -3.19
CA ILE A 95 21.03 7.09 -2.49
C ILE A 95 20.50 6.25 -1.33
N TYR A 96 20.98 5.01 -1.21
CA TYR A 96 20.68 4.13 -0.09
C TYR A 96 21.89 3.28 0.26
N LYS A 97 22.30 3.33 1.53
CA LYS A 97 23.50 2.63 2.04
C LYS A 97 24.74 2.89 1.17
N GLY A 98 25.00 4.15 0.83
CA GLY A 98 26.14 4.56 -0.01
C GLY A 98 25.99 4.25 -1.51
N LYS A 99 25.03 3.42 -1.93
CA LYS A 99 24.78 3.10 -3.34
C LYS A 99 23.84 4.12 -3.97
N LYS A 100 24.25 4.67 -5.11
CA LYS A 100 23.45 5.57 -5.94
C LYS A 100 22.66 4.79 -6.99
N TRP A 101 21.40 5.18 -7.15
CA TRP A 101 20.43 4.59 -8.06
C TRP A 101 19.89 5.69 -8.98
N ASN A 102 20.00 5.46 -10.29
CA ASN A 102 19.55 6.41 -11.32
C ASN A 102 18.05 6.30 -11.61
N LYS A 103 17.42 5.18 -11.24
CA LYS A 103 15.98 4.94 -11.38
C LYS A 103 15.43 4.35 -10.09
N TYR A 104 14.39 4.96 -9.55
CA TYR A 104 13.75 4.47 -8.31
C TYR A 104 13.19 3.05 -8.47
N LYS A 105 12.67 2.68 -9.65
CA LYS A 105 12.22 1.31 -9.97
C LYS A 105 13.34 0.28 -9.79
N GLU A 106 14.56 0.59 -10.20
CA GLU A 106 15.70 -0.33 -10.07
C GLU A 106 16.13 -0.49 -8.61
N PHE A 107 16.08 0.58 -7.82
CA PHE A 107 16.23 0.47 -6.38
C PHE A 107 15.18 -0.46 -5.76
N LEU A 108 13.91 -0.28 -6.10
CA LEU A 108 12.84 -1.11 -5.55
C LEU A 108 13.01 -2.59 -5.94
N LYS A 109 13.41 -2.89 -7.18
CA LYS A 109 13.72 -4.28 -7.61
C LYS A 109 14.82 -4.90 -6.76
N TRP A 110 15.93 -4.17 -6.57
CA TRP A 110 17.02 -4.60 -5.70
C TRP A 110 16.56 -4.80 -4.25
N TYR A 111 15.75 -3.87 -3.73
CA TYR A 111 15.25 -3.95 -2.36
C TYR A 111 14.32 -5.16 -2.17
N CYS A 112 13.41 -5.42 -3.11
CA CYS A 112 12.55 -6.61 -3.10
C CYS A 112 13.37 -7.91 -3.08
N ARG A 113 14.44 -8.01 -3.88
CA ARG A 113 15.35 -9.17 -3.88
C ARG A 113 16.00 -9.36 -2.51
N ASN A 114 16.57 -8.29 -1.95
CA ASN A 114 17.25 -8.33 -0.65
C ASN A 114 16.33 -8.57 0.55
N GLN A 115 15.03 -8.34 0.43
CA GLN A 115 14.05 -8.62 1.48
C GLN A 115 13.29 -9.94 1.23
N GLY A 116 13.64 -10.72 0.21
CA GLY A 116 12.93 -11.96 -0.13
C GLY A 116 11.45 -11.74 -0.47
N SER A 117 11.12 -10.59 -1.05
CA SER A 117 9.74 -10.16 -1.32
C SER A 117 9.36 -10.41 -2.78
N GLY A 118 9.31 -11.69 -3.18
CA GLY A 118 9.08 -12.11 -4.57
C GLY A 118 7.76 -11.60 -5.18
N LYS A 119 6.67 -11.56 -4.38
CA LYS A 119 5.39 -11.03 -4.86
C LYS A 119 5.45 -9.53 -5.19
N CYS A 120 6.13 -8.72 -4.37
CA CYS A 120 6.38 -7.31 -4.67
C CYS A 120 7.33 -7.14 -5.87
N LEU A 121 8.31 -8.02 -6.03
CA LEU A 121 9.17 -8.02 -7.22
C LEU A 121 8.35 -8.28 -8.49
N ASN A 122 7.41 -9.24 -8.46
CA ASN A 122 6.56 -9.55 -9.61
C ASN A 122 5.70 -8.35 -10.03
N VAL A 123 5.20 -7.54 -9.09
CA VAL A 123 4.52 -6.27 -9.41
C VAL A 123 5.43 -5.37 -10.26
N LEU A 124 6.71 -5.25 -9.90
CA LEU A 124 7.67 -4.41 -10.63
C LEU A 124 8.07 -4.95 -12.01
N LEU A 125 7.89 -6.25 -12.25
CA LEU A 125 8.26 -6.95 -13.48
C LEU A 125 7.10 -7.06 -14.48
N LYS A 126 5.85 -6.98 -14.02
CA LYS A 126 4.64 -7.02 -14.86
C LYS A 126 4.42 -5.76 -15.72
N ILE A 127 5.29 -4.76 -15.58
CA ILE A 127 5.20 -3.41 -16.16
C ILE A 127 6.54 -3.10 -16.81
#